data_AF-A0A9E3YAY5-F1
#
_entry.id   AF-A0A9E3YAY5-F1
#
_cell.length_a   1.000
_cell.length_b   1.000
_cell.length_c   1.000
_cell.angle_alpha   90.00
_cell.angle_beta   90.00
_cell.angle_gamma   90.00
#
_symmetry.space_group_name_H-M   'P 1'
#
loop_
_entity.id
_entity.type
_entity.pdbx_description
1 polymer ?
#
loop_
_entity_poly.entity_id
_entity_poly.type
_entity_poly.pdbx_seq_one_letter_code
_entity_poly.pdbx_strand_id
1 'polypeptide(L)'
;MSAARPAISGRRRLRDQRGAAVVSVTLGVLVFLIMLFTAVQTMYAMYLGSSVEGVSYDAARIVAQSGSSSDPSARARATAHVQQLLANTDGVQVSFEGSTDDVVQVTVTANPPTLVGPSLGLPWLDDLSETTRVRVERPIEPQR
;
A
#
# COMPACT_ATOMS: atom_id res chain seq x y z
N MET A 1 15.68 75.87 -22.50
CA MET A 1 15.78 74.41 -22.73
C MET A 1 15.86 73.73 -21.37
N SER A 2 14.79 73.10 -20.90
CA SER A 2 14.75 72.38 -19.63
C SER A 2 14.28 70.96 -19.88
N ALA A 3 15.18 69.98 -19.76
CA ALA A 3 14.88 68.58 -19.95
C ALA A 3 14.37 68.01 -18.62
N ALA A 4 13.08 67.68 -18.57
CA ALA A 4 12.48 66.98 -17.45
C ALA A 4 13.05 65.55 -17.38
N ARG A 5 13.77 65.23 -16.29
CA ARG A 5 14.21 63.86 -15.98
C ARG A 5 13.02 63.06 -15.44
N PRO A 6 12.65 61.92 -16.05
CA PRO A 6 11.60 61.07 -15.51
C PRO A 6 12.11 60.36 -14.24
N ALA A 7 11.52 60.71 -13.09
CA ALA A 7 11.79 60.07 -11.82
C ALA A 7 11.10 58.69 -11.76
N ILE A 8 11.93 57.65 -11.87
CA ILE A 8 11.86 56.37 -11.14
C ILE A 8 10.49 55.66 -11.15
N SER A 9 10.26 54.88 -12.20
CA SER A 9 9.29 53.78 -12.27
C SER A 9 9.82 52.45 -11.67
N GLY A 10 10.84 52.50 -10.80
CA GLY A 10 11.48 51.30 -10.22
C GLY A 10 10.75 50.66 -9.04
N ARG A 11 10.01 51.44 -8.23
CA ARG A 11 9.37 50.92 -7.00
C ARG A 11 8.18 49.99 -7.23
N ARG A 12 7.41 50.15 -8.32
CA ARG A 12 6.28 49.23 -8.62
C ARG A 12 6.80 47.88 -9.10
N ARG A 13 7.81 47.84 -9.98
CA ARG A 13 8.40 46.59 -10.48
C ARG A 13 8.99 45.71 -9.39
N LEU A 14 9.68 46.29 -8.40
CA LEU A 14 10.21 45.54 -7.25
C LEU A 14 9.13 44.95 -6.34
N ARG A 15 7.96 45.60 -6.25
CA ARG A 15 6.82 45.10 -5.44
C ARG A 15 6.04 44.00 -6.17
N ASP A 16 5.85 44.12 -7.49
CA ASP A 16 5.28 43.05 -8.34
C ASP A 16 6.18 41.80 -8.39
N GLN A 17 7.51 41.98 -8.43
CA GLN A 17 8.45 40.86 -8.38
C GLN A 17 8.40 40.07 -7.07
N ARG A 18 8.11 40.73 -5.94
CA ARG A 18 7.94 40.05 -4.64
C ARG A 18 6.68 39.17 -4.63
N GLY A 19 5.58 39.64 -5.23
CA GLY A 19 4.35 38.84 -5.36
C GLY A 19 4.54 37.63 -6.27
N ALA A 20 5.21 37.81 -7.42
CA ALA A 20 5.53 36.73 -8.34
C ALA A 20 6.46 35.67 -7.71
N ALA A 21 7.46 36.11 -6.93
CA ALA A 21 8.34 35.20 -6.20
C ALA A 21 7.57 34.36 -5.18
N VAL A 22 6.67 34.97 -4.40
CA VAL A 22 5.84 34.22 -3.44
C VAL A 22 4.95 33.19 -4.15
N VAL A 23 4.30 33.55 -5.26
CA VAL A 23 3.48 32.61 -6.04
C VAL A 23 4.31 31.46 -6.60
N SER A 24 5.50 31.74 -7.14
CA SER A 24 6.39 30.70 -7.68
C SER A 24 6.87 29.72 -6.59
N VAL A 25 7.18 30.22 -5.40
CA VAL A 25 7.61 29.39 -4.27
C VAL A 25 6.44 28.55 -3.76
N THR A 26 5.26 29.13 -3.62
CA THR A 26 4.06 28.39 -3.20
C THR A 26 3.73 27.26 -4.17
N LEU A 27 3.79 27.52 -5.48
CA LEU A 27 3.56 26.49 -6.50
C LEU A 27 4.62 25.38 -6.43
N GLY A 28 5.89 25.76 -6.28
CA GLY A 28 7.00 24.80 -6.15
C GLY A 28 6.86 23.91 -4.91
N VAL A 29 6.52 24.50 -3.76
CA VAL A 29 6.27 23.76 -2.51
C VAL A 29 5.08 22.81 -2.68
N LEU A 30 4.00 23.25 -3.34
CA LEU A 30 2.82 22.41 -3.56
C LEU A 30 3.15 21.20 -4.45
N VAL A 31 3.87 21.40 -5.55
CA VAL A 31 4.33 20.30 -6.41
C VAL A 31 5.26 19.36 -5.66
N PHE A 32 6.19 19.91 -4.86
CA PHE A 32 7.09 19.11 -4.03
C PHE A 32 6.32 18.25 -3.02
N LEU A 33 5.32 18.80 -2.34
CA LEU A 33 4.49 18.07 -1.39
C LEU A 33 3.67 16.98 -2.08
N ILE A 34 3.12 17.24 -3.27
CA ILE A 34 2.42 16.21 -4.06
C ILE A 34 3.36 15.07 -4.41
N MET A 35 4.55 15.36 -4.96
CA MET A 35 5.52 14.32 -5.29
C MET A 35 5.98 13.52 -4.05
N LEU A 36 6.25 14.22 -2.94
CA LEU A 36 6.64 13.59 -1.68
C LEU A 36 5.54 12.65 -1.19
N PHE A 37 4.30 13.09 -1.23
CA PHE A 37 3.14 12.30 -0.81
C PHE A 37 2.94 11.07 -1.70
N THR A 38 3.04 11.23 -3.03
CA THR A 38 3.00 10.10 -3.98
C THR A 38 4.13 9.10 -3.72
N ALA A 39 5.34 9.58 -3.44
CA ALA A 39 6.48 8.71 -3.13
C ALA A 39 6.24 7.90 -1.83
N VAL A 40 5.75 8.56 -0.79
CA VAL A 40 5.40 7.90 0.49
C VAL A 40 4.30 6.86 0.28
N GLN A 41 3.24 7.19 -0.47
CA GLN A 41 2.19 6.23 -0.79
C GLN A 41 2.71 5.01 -1.55
N THR A 42 3.58 5.23 -2.53
CA THR A 42 4.21 4.15 -3.31
C THR A 42 5.05 3.26 -2.40
N MET A 43 5.84 3.86 -1.51
CA MET A 43 6.62 3.12 -0.51
C MET A 43 5.74 2.27 0.41
N TYR A 44 4.60 2.82 0.86
CA TYR A 44 3.63 2.07 1.67
C TYR A 44 2.99 0.91 0.89
N ALA A 45 2.60 1.13 -0.37
CA ALA A 45 2.02 0.08 -1.21
C ALA A 45 3.02 -1.08 -1.43
N MET A 46 4.30 -0.77 -1.67
CA MET A 46 5.34 -1.80 -1.81
C MET A 46 5.61 -2.54 -0.49
N TYR A 47 5.63 -1.81 0.64
CA TYR A 47 5.82 -2.41 1.96
C TYR A 47 4.67 -3.37 2.32
N LEU A 48 3.43 -2.94 2.06
CA LEU A 48 2.24 -3.77 2.27
C LEU A 48 2.30 -5.02 1.40
N GLY A 49 2.58 -4.89 0.09
CA GLY A 49 2.73 -6.04 -0.80
C GLY A 49 3.75 -7.05 -0.28
N SER A 50 4.96 -6.61 0.07
CA SER A 50 5.98 -7.52 0.61
C SER A 50 5.57 -8.19 1.94
N SER A 51 4.78 -7.51 2.77
CA SER A 51 4.29 -8.07 4.03
C SER A 51 3.16 -9.08 3.80
N VAL A 52 2.23 -8.78 2.87
CA VAL A 52 1.14 -9.69 2.50
C VAL A 52 1.69 -10.97 1.88
N GLU A 53 2.72 -10.88 1.03
CA GLU A 53 3.40 -12.04 0.45
C GLU A 53 3.93 -12.98 1.55
N GLY A 54 4.70 -12.45 2.51
CA GLY A 54 5.24 -13.25 3.61
C GLY A 54 4.15 -13.89 4.48
N VAL A 55 3.13 -13.12 4.84
CA VAL A 55 2.04 -13.61 5.70
C VAL A 55 1.15 -14.63 5.00
N SER A 56 0.91 -14.47 3.70
CA SER A 56 0.15 -15.43 2.90
C SER A 56 0.89 -16.78 2.80
N TYR A 57 2.22 -16.75 2.66
CA TYR A 57 3.06 -17.94 2.66
C TYR A 57 3.02 -18.67 4.01
N ASP A 58 3.14 -17.93 5.12
CA ASP A 58 3.05 -18.50 6.46
C ASP A 58 1.67 -19.11 6.75
N ALA A 59 0.59 -18.44 6.33
CA ALA A 59 -0.77 -18.96 6.43
C ALA A 59 -0.94 -20.26 5.63
N ALA A 60 -0.43 -20.31 4.40
CA ALA A 60 -0.46 -21.50 3.57
C ALA A 60 0.34 -22.65 4.20
N ARG A 61 1.48 -22.34 4.82
CA ARG A 61 2.32 -23.31 5.52
C ARG A 61 1.65 -23.89 6.77
N ILE A 62 0.93 -23.07 7.55
CA ILE A 62 0.17 -23.53 8.72
C ILE A 62 -0.91 -24.55 8.31
N VAL A 63 -1.61 -24.30 7.20
CA VAL A 63 -2.62 -25.22 6.67
C VAL A 63 -1.98 -26.45 6.02
N ALA A 64 -0.86 -26.30 5.32
CA ALA A 64 -0.16 -27.46 4.74
C ALA A 64 0.33 -28.44 5.82
N GLN A 65 0.80 -27.93 6.97
CA GLN A 65 1.28 -28.76 8.08
C GLN A 65 0.19 -29.58 8.78
N SER A 66 -1.09 -29.24 8.63
CA SER A 66 -2.17 -30.06 9.18
C SER A 66 -2.41 -31.35 8.37
N GLY A 67 -1.79 -31.47 7.19
CA GLY A 67 -1.96 -32.61 6.28
C GLY A 67 -3.32 -32.65 5.58
N SER A 68 -4.19 -31.64 5.81
CA SER A 68 -5.47 -31.51 5.13
C SER A 68 -5.77 -30.04 4.85
N SER A 69 -5.97 -29.73 3.56
CA SER A 69 -6.35 -28.40 3.10
C SER A 69 -7.71 -27.94 3.64
N SER A 70 -8.55 -28.88 4.10
CA SER A 70 -9.91 -28.66 4.58
C SER A 70 -10.05 -28.65 6.11
N ASP A 71 -8.95 -28.82 6.87
CA ASP A 71 -8.98 -28.79 8.33
C ASP A 71 -9.47 -27.41 8.85
N PRO A 72 -10.66 -27.33 9.47
CA PRO A 72 -11.22 -26.07 9.96
C PRO A 72 -10.36 -25.43 11.06
N SER A 73 -9.68 -26.25 11.87
CA SER A 73 -8.84 -25.76 12.98
C SER A 73 -7.54 -25.14 12.50
N ALA A 74 -6.97 -25.68 11.41
CA ALA A 74 -5.78 -25.14 10.78
C ALA A 74 -6.10 -23.85 10.03
N ARG A 75 -7.23 -23.80 9.30
CA ARG A 75 -7.73 -22.58 8.65
C ARG A 75 -8.00 -21.47 9.66
N ALA A 76 -8.67 -21.77 10.77
CA ALA A 76 -8.94 -20.79 11.82
C ALA A 76 -7.65 -20.22 12.43
N ARG A 77 -6.64 -21.07 12.70
CA ARG A 77 -5.33 -20.65 13.19
C ARG A 77 -4.58 -19.78 12.17
N ALA A 78 -4.58 -20.18 10.90
CA ALA A 78 -3.97 -19.40 9.82
C ALA A 78 -4.64 -18.02 9.68
N THR A 79 -5.98 -17.96 9.70
CA THR A 79 -6.72 -16.69 9.66
C THR A 79 -6.40 -15.80 10.86
N ALA A 80 -6.39 -16.36 12.07
CA ALA A 80 -6.04 -15.61 13.27
C ALA A 80 -4.61 -15.06 13.22
N HIS A 81 -3.67 -15.84 12.66
CA HIS A 81 -2.29 -15.42 12.48
C HIS A 81 -2.16 -14.23 11.51
N VAL A 82 -2.84 -14.31 10.36
CA VAL A 82 -2.90 -13.21 9.38
C VAL A 82 -3.50 -11.96 10.01
N GLN A 83 -4.63 -12.09 10.71
CA GLN A 83 -5.29 -10.97 11.39
C GLN A 83 -4.42 -10.34 12.47
N GLN A 84 -3.63 -11.12 13.20
CA GLN A 84 -2.71 -10.61 14.21
C GLN A 84 -1.56 -9.81 13.58
N LEU A 85 -0.98 -10.31 12.49
CA LEU A 85 0.14 -9.64 11.81
C LEU A 85 -0.29 -8.38 11.05
N LEU A 86 -1.51 -8.37 10.52
CA LEU A 86 -2.10 -7.23 9.81
C LEU A 86 -3.08 -6.43 10.68
N ALA A 87 -3.00 -6.52 12.02
CA ALA A 87 -3.95 -5.87 12.93
C ALA A 87 -4.10 -4.35 12.74
N ASN A 88 -3.08 -3.70 12.18
CA ASN A 88 -3.08 -2.26 11.88
C ASN A 88 -3.55 -1.92 10.46
N THR A 89 -4.04 -2.91 9.70
CA THR A 89 -4.51 -2.76 8.33
C THR A 89 -6.01 -3.02 8.29
N ASP A 90 -6.77 -2.10 7.69
CA ASP A 90 -8.21 -2.25 7.56
C ASP A 90 -8.58 -3.19 6.40
N GLY A 91 -9.77 -3.79 6.48
CA GLY A 91 -10.35 -4.56 5.38
C GLY A 91 -9.66 -5.90 5.10
N VAL A 92 -8.85 -6.43 6.02
CA VAL A 92 -8.14 -7.70 5.83
C VAL A 92 -9.13 -8.86 5.69
N GLN A 93 -9.12 -9.52 4.53
CA GLN A 93 -9.89 -10.73 4.24
C GLN A 93 -8.97 -11.86 3.84
N VAL A 94 -9.26 -13.06 4.35
CA VAL A 94 -8.51 -14.28 4.04
C VAL A 94 -9.46 -15.30 3.44
N SER A 95 -9.17 -15.74 2.22
CA SER A 95 -9.91 -16.78 1.51
C SER A 95 -9.01 -17.96 1.18
N PHE A 96 -9.53 -19.17 1.39
CA PHE A 96 -8.87 -20.43 1.01
C PHE A 96 -9.53 -21.08 -0.21
N GLU A 97 -10.35 -20.32 -0.95
CA GLU A 97 -11.02 -20.82 -2.15
C GLU A 97 -10.01 -21.32 -3.19
N GLY A 98 -10.30 -22.49 -3.78
CA GLY A 98 -9.40 -23.18 -4.71
C GLY A 98 -8.36 -24.08 -4.05
N SER A 99 -8.33 -24.18 -2.71
CA SER A 99 -7.51 -25.18 -2.02
C SER A 99 -7.97 -26.61 -2.33
N THR A 100 -7.00 -27.49 -2.56
CA THR A 100 -7.15 -28.93 -2.79
C THR A 100 -6.27 -29.69 -1.81
N ASP A 101 -6.46 -31.00 -1.65
CA ASP A 101 -5.68 -31.80 -0.69
C ASP A 101 -4.17 -31.84 -0.97
N ASP A 102 -3.75 -31.50 -2.18
CA ASP A 102 -2.34 -31.42 -2.58
C ASP A 102 -1.80 -29.98 -2.71
N VAL A 103 -2.67 -28.97 -2.76
CA VAL A 103 -2.31 -27.56 -2.97
C VAL A 103 -3.18 -26.66 -2.12
N VAL A 104 -2.57 -25.92 -1.20
CA VAL A 104 -3.24 -24.86 -0.43
C VAL A 104 -3.11 -23.55 -1.20
N GLN A 105 -4.26 -22.95 -1.53
CA GLN A 105 -4.34 -21.60 -2.10
C GLN A 105 -4.86 -20.65 -1.02
N VAL A 106 -4.10 -19.59 -0.76
CA VAL A 106 -4.48 -18.53 0.17
C VAL A 106 -4.55 -17.23 -0.61
N THR A 107 -5.70 -16.58 -0.55
CA THR A 107 -5.90 -15.23 -1.07
C THR A 107 -6.06 -14.30 0.12
N VAL A 108 -5.19 -13.29 0.21
CA VAL A 108 -5.25 -12.25 1.23
C VAL A 108 -5.55 -10.94 0.53
N THR A 109 -6.64 -10.31 0.91
CA THR A 109 -7.04 -8.97 0.44
C THR A 109 -6.89 -8.01 1.60
N ALA A 110 -6.27 -6.86 1.38
CA ALA A 110 -6.12 -5.82 2.39
C ALA A 110 -6.27 -4.44 1.77
N ASN A 111 -6.83 -3.50 2.53
CA ASN A 111 -7.05 -2.15 2.05
C ASN A 111 -5.91 -1.27 2.56
N PRO A 112 -5.10 -0.67 1.67
CA PRO A 112 -4.01 0.19 2.10
C PRO A 112 -4.58 1.45 2.77
N PRO A 113 -3.94 1.98 3.82
CA PRO A 113 -4.37 3.22 4.44
C PRO A 113 -4.19 4.38 3.45
N THR A 114 -5.30 4.92 2.94
CA THR A 114 -5.28 6.07 2.05
C THR A 114 -5.32 7.37 2.86
N LEU A 115 -4.25 8.17 2.75
CA LEU A 115 -4.19 9.50 3.37
C LEU A 115 -5.01 10.55 2.61
N VAL A 116 -5.32 10.29 1.34
CA VAL A 116 -6.30 11.03 0.56
C VAL A 116 -7.65 10.37 0.80
N GLY A 117 -8.53 11.06 1.52
CA GLY A 117 -9.87 10.54 1.81
C GLY A 117 -10.64 10.18 0.52
N PRO A 118 -11.67 9.31 0.63
CA PRO A 118 -12.43 8.79 -0.51
C PRO A 118 -13.06 9.87 -1.41
N SER A 119 -13.15 11.12 -0.94
CA SER A 119 -13.64 12.27 -1.69
C SER A 119 -12.76 12.69 -2.88
N LEU A 120 -11.50 12.25 -2.96
CA LEU A 120 -10.64 12.51 -4.12
C LEU A 120 -10.67 11.41 -5.20
N GLY A 121 -11.39 10.31 -4.97
CA GLY A 121 -11.79 9.35 -6.03
C GLY A 121 -10.64 8.86 -6.92
N LEU A 122 -9.59 8.27 -6.33
CA LEU A 122 -8.54 7.60 -7.08
C LEU A 122 -8.73 6.08 -7.00
N PRO A 123 -9.52 5.47 -7.90
CA PRO A 123 -10.00 4.09 -7.80
C PRO A 123 -8.90 3.01 -7.90
N TRP A 124 -7.66 3.40 -8.21
CA TRP A 124 -6.53 2.49 -8.34
C TRP A 124 -5.76 2.28 -7.01
N LEU A 125 -6.19 2.94 -5.93
CA LEU A 125 -5.62 2.83 -4.58
C LEU A 125 -6.49 2.03 -3.61
N ASP A 126 -7.65 1.52 -4.03
CA ASP A 126 -8.70 1.06 -3.11
C ASP A 126 -8.50 -0.39 -2.61
N ASP A 127 -7.99 -1.30 -3.45
CA ASP A 127 -7.84 -2.72 -3.08
C ASP A 127 -6.49 -3.29 -3.52
N LEU A 128 -5.74 -3.86 -2.56
CA LEU A 128 -4.58 -4.71 -2.85
C LEU A 128 -4.98 -6.16 -2.57
N SER A 129 -5.04 -6.98 -3.63
CA SER A 129 -5.31 -8.41 -3.52
C SER A 129 -4.08 -9.21 -3.96
N GLU A 130 -3.65 -10.14 -3.11
CA GLU A 130 -2.55 -11.04 -3.40
C GLU A 130 -3.00 -12.49 -3.22
N THR A 131 -2.60 -13.35 -4.18
CA THR A 131 -2.94 -14.78 -4.17
C THR A 131 -1.66 -15.61 -4.19
N THR A 132 -1.45 -16.38 -3.13
CA THR A 132 -0.29 -17.26 -2.97
C THR A 132 -0.73 -18.73 -2.98
N ARG A 133 0.05 -19.57 -3.67
CA ARG A 133 -0.21 -21.01 -3.80
C ARG A 133 0.99 -21.79 -3.26
N VAL A 134 0.74 -22.68 -2.30
CA VAL A 134 1.77 -23.55 -1.72
C VAL A 134 1.32 -25.00 -1.81
N ARG A 135 2.24 -25.89 -2.20
CA ARG A 135 1.98 -27.33 -2.31
C ARG A 135 2.03 -27.97 -0.91
N VAL A 136 1.10 -28.88 -0.62
CA VAL A 136 1.07 -29.60 0.67
C VAL A 136 2.19 -30.64 0.68
N GLU A 137 3.15 -30.48 1.59
CA GLU A 137 4.17 -31.50 1.82
C GLU A 137 3.58 -32.62 2.69
N ARG A 138 3.38 -33.80 2.09
CA ARG A 138 3.00 -34.99 2.85
C ARG A 138 4.22 -35.47 3.64
N PRO A 139 4.11 -35.72 4.96
CA PRO A 139 5.17 -36.37 5.71
C PRO A 139 5.48 -37.72 5.07
N ILE A 140 6.76 -37.94 4.73
CA ILE A 140 7.22 -39.24 4.22
C ILE A 140 7.13 -40.22 5.40
N GLU A 141 6.18 -41.13 5.35
CA GLU A 141 6.02 -42.16 6.37
C GLU A 141 7.22 -43.12 6.32
N PRO A 142 7.95 -43.34 7.43
CA PRO A 142 9.08 -44.25 7.42
C PRO A 142 8.56 -45.68 7.26
N GLN A 143 8.85 -46.31 6.12
CA GLN A 143 8.56 -47.73 5.92
C GLN A 143 9.24 -48.54 7.04
N ARG A 144 8.44 -49.26 7.81
CA ARG A 144 8.88 -50.31 8.73
C ARG A 144 8.42 -51.66 8.22
#